data_AF-A0A4S8PTH6-F1
#
_entry.id   AF-A0A4S8PTH6-F1
#
_cell.length_a   1.000
_cell.length_b   1.000
_cell.length_c   1.000
_cell.angle_alpha   90.00
_cell.angle_beta   90.00
_cell.angle_gamma   90.00
#
_symmetry.space_group_name_H-M   'P 1'
#
loop_
_entity.id
_entity.type
_entity.pdbx_description
1 polymer ?
#
loop_
_entity_poly.entity_id
_entity_poly.type
_entity_poly.pdbx_seq_one_letter_code
_entity_poly.pdbx_strand_id
1 'polypeptide(L)'
;MRATTTRAIRMTRQGSQQSFRLEFDDCGWGHYLCDLAAIDAKIELSSATSSRVLLPHLADAPDGPYHLDHTISRQEFEAGTHDLLARCELPIRRALDEADPIYRDIDQAILTGGATRMPALEPMVRLATGCARFNQGLIPEGIATGAALAAGVLTGTVKDTLLLDVGSAQKIR
;
A
#
# COMPACT_ATOMS: atom_id res chain seq x y z
N MET A 1 2.79 -26.83 28.06
CA MET A 1 2.52 -27.24 26.67
C MET A 1 1.83 -26.07 25.97
N ARG A 2 2.60 -25.15 25.37
CA ARG A 2 2.04 -24.05 24.57
C ARG A 2 1.99 -24.53 23.12
N ALA A 3 0.85 -24.33 22.46
CA ALA A 3 0.63 -24.77 21.10
C ALA A 3 1.46 -23.90 20.15
N THR A 4 2.55 -24.48 19.62
CA THR A 4 3.35 -23.94 18.52
C THR A 4 2.42 -23.74 17.33
N THR A 5 2.12 -22.49 16.99
CA THR A 5 1.29 -22.19 15.81
C THR A 5 2.22 -22.17 14.60
N THR A 6 2.55 -23.36 14.10
CA THR A 6 3.36 -23.53 12.89
C THR A 6 2.58 -23.05 11.67
N ARG A 7 2.88 -21.86 11.17
CA ARG A 7 2.43 -21.42 9.83
C ARG A 7 3.56 -21.71 8.84
N ALA A 8 3.44 -22.81 8.11
CA ALA A 8 4.41 -23.17 7.08
C ALA A 8 4.27 -22.22 5.88
N ILE A 9 5.31 -21.42 5.61
CA ILE A 9 5.41 -20.63 4.38
C ILE A 9 6.10 -21.51 3.32
N ARG A 10 5.39 -21.86 2.26
CA ARG A 10 5.94 -22.65 1.13
C ARG A 10 6.67 -21.69 0.19
N MET A 11 8.00 -21.61 0.30
CA MET A 11 8.84 -20.90 -0.67
C MET A 11 9.39 -21.86 -1.72
N THR A 12 9.43 -21.43 -2.98
CA THR A 12 9.91 -22.24 -4.11
C THR A 12 11.18 -21.60 -4.67
N ARG A 13 12.31 -22.31 -4.62
CA ARG A 13 13.56 -21.84 -5.25
C ARG A 13 13.49 -22.11 -6.76
N GLN A 14 13.86 -21.13 -7.58
CA GLN A 14 14.01 -21.35 -9.03
C GLN A 14 14.96 -22.54 -9.28
N GLY A 15 14.44 -23.61 -9.89
CA GLY A 15 15.21 -24.77 -10.34
C GLY A 15 15.08 -26.05 -9.51
N SER A 16 14.64 -25.98 -8.24
CA SER A 16 14.36 -27.18 -7.44
C SER A 16 13.18 -26.93 -6.50
N GLN A 17 12.13 -27.75 -6.66
CA GLN A 17 10.91 -27.68 -5.86
C GLN A 17 11.18 -28.27 -4.46
N GLN A 18 11.94 -27.54 -3.64
CA GLN A 18 12.12 -27.87 -2.23
C GLN A 18 11.24 -26.95 -1.39
N SER A 19 10.18 -27.52 -0.83
CA SER A 19 9.34 -26.85 0.16
C SER A 19 9.96 -27.01 1.54
N PHE A 20 10.59 -25.95 2.03
CA PHE A 20 11.06 -25.87 3.41
C PHE A 20 9.91 -25.46 4.32
N ARG A 21 9.79 -26.12 5.47
CA ARG A 21 8.94 -25.64 6.56
C ARG A 21 9.80 -24.71 7.39
N LEU A 22 9.67 -23.40 7.16
CA LEU A 22 10.28 -22.41 8.03
C LEU A 22 9.51 -22.45 9.36
N GLU A 23 10.17 -22.96 10.40
CA GLU A 23 9.67 -22.87 11.77
C GLU A 23 10.17 -21.54 12.32
N PHE A 24 9.26 -20.58 12.46
CA PHE A 24 9.55 -19.35 13.17
C PHE A 24 9.39 -19.58 14.67
N ASP A 25 10.27 -19.01 15.47
CA ASP A 25 10.15 -19.03 16.92
C ASP A 25 8.77 -18.53 17.37
N ASP A 26 8.22 -19.14 18.41
CA ASP A 26 6.89 -18.82 18.99
C ASP A 26 6.73 -17.34 19.39
N CYS A 27 7.83 -16.58 19.46
CA CYS A 27 7.88 -15.16 19.77
C CYS A 27 7.64 -14.24 18.55
N GLY A 28 7.50 -14.78 17.33
CA GLY A 28 7.07 -14.02 16.14
C GLY A 28 8.13 -13.10 15.52
N TRP A 29 9.38 -13.15 16.01
CA TRP A 29 10.47 -12.28 15.54
C TRP A 29 10.78 -12.45 14.05
N GLY A 30 10.75 -13.67 13.53
CA GLY A 30 11.03 -13.90 12.11
C GLY A 30 9.95 -13.34 11.17
N HIS A 31 8.68 -13.34 11.58
CA HIS A 31 7.62 -12.66 10.83
C HIS A 31 7.82 -11.14 10.83
N TYR A 32 8.14 -10.56 11.99
CA TYR A 32 8.39 -9.13 12.10
C TYR A 32 9.57 -8.67 11.22
N LEU A 33 10.65 -9.44 11.17
CA LEU A 33 11.79 -9.14 10.30
C LEU A 33 11.42 -9.21 8.81
N CYS A 34 10.63 -10.21 8.41
CA CYS A 34 10.09 -10.28 7.05
C CYS A 34 9.20 -9.09 6.71
N ASP A 35 8.33 -8.66 7.64
CA ASP A 35 7.43 -7.53 7.43
C ASP A 35 8.21 -6.21 7.25
N LEU A 36 9.22 -5.97 8.09
CA LEU A 36 10.11 -4.82 7.96
C LEU A 36 10.84 -4.83 6.62
N ALA A 37 11.46 -5.96 6.26
CA ALA A 37 12.18 -6.09 5.00
C ALA A 37 11.28 -5.90 3.77
N ALA A 38 10.03 -6.37 3.85
CA ALA A 38 9.05 -6.13 2.81
C ALA A 38 8.65 -4.65 2.70
N ILE A 39 8.50 -3.95 3.83
CA ILE A 39 8.21 -2.51 3.85
C ILE A 39 9.37 -1.72 3.25
N ASP A 40 10.60 -2.03 3.63
CA ASP A 40 11.80 -1.35 3.13
C ASP A 40 11.96 -1.57 1.62
N ALA A 41 11.81 -2.83 1.17
CA ALA A 41 11.85 -3.15 -0.26
C ALA A 41 10.76 -2.41 -1.04
N LYS A 42 9.53 -2.32 -0.52
CA LYS A 42 8.44 -1.55 -1.15
C LYS A 42 8.79 -0.06 -1.28
N ILE A 43 9.34 0.54 -0.22
CA ILE A 43 9.74 1.95 -0.23
C ILE A 43 10.85 2.17 -1.26
N GLU A 44 11.85 1.28 -1.30
CA GLU A 44 12.94 1.35 -2.27
C GLU A 44 12.43 1.17 -3.71
N LEU A 45 11.55 0.20 -3.97
CA LEU A 45 10.94 -0.02 -5.29
C LEU A 45 10.07 1.14 -5.79
N SER A 46 9.64 2.04 -4.89
CA SER A 46 8.93 3.26 -5.27
C SER A 46 9.85 4.26 -6.00
N SER A 47 11.17 4.16 -5.84
CA SER A 47 12.16 5.00 -6.55
C SER A 47 13.07 4.19 -7.47
N ALA A 48 13.52 3.01 -7.04
CA ALA A 48 14.39 2.10 -7.77
C ALA A 48 13.61 1.05 -8.59
N THR A 49 14.25 0.48 -9.62
CA THR A 49 13.65 -0.57 -10.46
C THR A 49 13.81 -1.98 -9.89
N SER A 50 14.66 -2.15 -8.88
CA SER A 50 14.90 -3.40 -8.17
C SER A 50 15.35 -3.12 -6.73
N SER A 51 15.04 -4.03 -5.82
CA SER A 51 15.49 -4.00 -4.42
C SER A 51 16.00 -5.39 -4.02
N ARG A 52 17.04 -5.44 -3.18
CA ARG A 52 17.60 -6.71 -2.67
C ARG A 52 17.16 -6.91 -1.22
N VAL A 53 16.39 -7.96 -1.00
CA VAL A 53 15.97 -8.41 0.34
C VAL A 53 17.00 -9.41 0.86
N LEU A 54 17.78 -8.99 1.85
CA LEU A 54 18.78 -9.82 2.53
C LEU A 54 18.43 -9.96 4.01
N LEU A 55 17.99 -11.14 4.43
CA LEU A 55 17.74 -11.48 5.83
C LEU A 55 18.67 -12.62 6.26
N PRO A 56 19.75 -12.32 7.00
CA PRO A 56 20.62 -13.36 7.52
C PRO A 56 19.95 -14.11 8.69
N HIS A 57 20.21 -15.42 8.80
CA HIS A 57 19.72 -16.26 9.91
C HIS A 57 18.21 -16.17 10.12
N LEU A 58 17.44 -16.26 9.04
CA LEU A 58 15.98 -16.13 9.07
C LEU A 58 15.30 -17.32 9.75
N ALA A 59 15.82 -18.53 9.54
CA ALA A 59 15.28 -19.76 10.12
C ALA A 59 16.36 -20.83 10.19
N ASP A 60 16.12 -21.89 10.96
CA ASP A 60 16.97 -23.08 10.96
C ASP A 60 16.51 -24.09 9.91
N ALA A 61 17.45 -24.64 9.15
CA ALA A 61 17.22 -25.74 8.22
C ALA A 61 18.06 -26.97 8.66
N PRO A 62 17.71 -28.20 8.20
CA PRO A 62 18.45 -29.41 8.56
C PRO A 62 19.95 -29.36 8.24
N ASP A 63 20.33 -28.57 7.23
CA ASP A 63 21.69 -28.41 6.74
C ASP A 63 22.40 -27.14 7.28
N GLY A 64 21.77 -26.39 8.21
CA GLY A 64 22.31 -25.16 8.80
C GLY A 64 21.34 -23.97 8.77
N PRO A 65 21.77 -22.77 9.22
CA PRO A 65 20.91 -21.58 9.23
C PRO A 65 20.57 -21.14 7.80
N TYR A 66 19.29 -20.86 7.58
CA TYR A 66 18.76 -20.34 6.33
C TYR A 66 18.90 -18.82 6.26
N HIS A 67 19.44 -18.32 5.16
CA HIS A 67 19.52 -16.90 4.84
C HIS A 67 18.62 -16.62 3.63
N LEU A 68 17.80 -15.58 3.71
CA LEU A 68 17.05 -15.10 2.55
C LEU A 68 17.92 -14.09 1.80
N ASP A 69 18.23 -14.38 0.55
CA ASP A 69 18.88 -13.45 -0.37
C ASP A 69 18.11 -13.47 -1.69
N HIS A 70 17.26 -12.47 -1.88
CA HIS A 70 16.38 -12.38 -3.02
C HIS A 70 16.31 -10.96 -3.56
N THR A 71 16.56 -10.80 -4.86
CA THR A 71 16.35 -9.54 -5.56
C THR A 71 14.96 -9.56 -6.19
N ILE A 72 14.13 -8.59 -5.82
CA ILE A 72 12.81 -8.38 -6.40
C ILE A 72 12.86 -7.18 -7.35
N SER A 73 12.31 -7.34 -8.54
CA SER A 73 12.13 -6.24 -9.48
C SER A 73 10.81 -5.51 -9.24
N ARG A 74 10.74 -4.24 -9.66
CA ARG A 74 9.50 -3.44 -9.62
C ARG A 74 8.39 -4.13 -10.40
N GLN A 75 8.71 -4.71 -11.56
CA GLN A 75 7.73 -5.40 -12.39
C GLN A 75 7.11 -6.60 -11.68
N GLU A 76 7.92 -7.41 -10.99
CA GLU A 76 7.42 -8.55 -10.21
C GLU A 76 6.56 -8.09 -9.03
N PHE A 77 6.97 -7.02 -8.35
CA PHE A 77 6.19 -6.42 -7.27
C PHE A 77 4.84 -5.88 -7.74
N GLU A 78 4.82 -5.14 -8.85
CA GLU A 78 3.59 -4.60 -9.46
C GLU A 78 2.67 -5.73 -9.95
N ALA A 79 3.23 -6.79 -10.54
CA ALA A 79 2.46 -7.97 -10.94
C ALA A 79 1.86 -8.69 -9.72
N GLY A 80 2.62 -8.82 -8.63
CA GLY A 80 2.18 -9.47 -7.40
C GLY A 80 1.15 -8.67 -6.59
N THR A 81 0.98 -7.38 -6.87
CA THR A 81 0.05 -6.47 -6.16
C THR A 81 -1.07 -5.93 -7.05
N HIS A 82 -1.18 -6.44 -8.28
CA HIS A 82 -2.15 -5.99 -9.27
C HIS A 82 -3.61 -6.13 -8.79
N ASP A 83 -3.93 -7.20 -8.06
CA ASP A 83 -5.26 -7.42 -7.49
C ASP A 83 -5.64 -6.33 -6.48
N LEU A 84 -4.68 -5.83 -5.70
CA LEU A 84 -4.88 -4.73 -4.76
C LEU A 84 -5.15 -3.41 -5.49
N LEU A 85 -4.41 -3.13 -6.57
CA LEU A 85 -4.65 -1.95 -7.40
C LEU A 85 -6.03 -1.99 -8.08
N ALA A 86 -6.42 -3.15 -8.61
CA ALA A 86 -7.73 -3.33 -9.23
C ALA A 86 -8.88 -3.13 -8.23
N ARG A 87 -8.70 -3.56 -6.97
CA ARG A 87 -9.68 -3.31 -5.90
C ARG A 87 -9.82 -1.82 -5.56
N CYS A 88 -8.78 -1.01 -5.74
CA CYS A 88 -8.83 0.43 -5.54
C CYS A 88 -9.57 1.16 -6.68
N GLU A 89 -9.59 0.59 -7.88
CA GLU A 89 -10.28 1.18 -9.03
C GLU A 89 -11.81 1.18 -8.86
N LEU A 90 -12.37 0.12 -8.27
CA LEU A 90 -13.81 -0.04 -8.10
C LEU A 90 -14.46 1.10 -7.28
N PRO A 91 -13.95 1.48 -6.10
CA PRO A 91 -14.44 2.64 -5.36
C PRO A 91 -14.34 3.95 -6.14
N ILE A 92 -13.27 4.15 -6.93
CA ILE A 92 -13.08 5.37 -7.73
C ILE A 92 -14.20 5.48 -8.76
N ARG A 93 -14.43 4.42 -9.54
CA ARG A 93 -15.50 4.42 -10.55
C ARG A 93 -16.89 4.63 -9.95
N ARG A 94 -17.18 3.99 -8.81
CA ARG A 94 -18.45 4.18 -8.09
C ARG A 94 -18.65 5.64 -7.67
N ALA A 95 -17.61 6.29 -7.16
CA ALA A 95 -17.68 7.70 -6.80
C ALA A 95 -17.95 8.60 -8.01
N LEU A 96 -17.37 8.28 -9.18
CA LEU A 96 -17.61 9.03 -10.42
C LEU A 96 -19.02 8.79 -10.99
N ASP A 97 -19.56 7.59 -10.81
CA ASP A 97 -20.92 7.25 -11.24
C ASP A 97 -21.99 7.93 -10.37
N GLU A 98 -21.70 8.10 -9.07
CA GLU A 98 -22.55 8.81 -8.12
C GLU A 98 -22.42 10.35 -8.24
N ALA A 99 -21.33 10.84 -8.82
CA ALA A 99 -21.15 12.26 -9.10
C ALA A 99 -22.10 12.74 -10.20
N ASP A 100 -22.65 13.94 -10.02
CA ASP A 100 -23.51 14.56 -11.02
C ASP A 100 -22.77 14.67 -12.37
N PRO A 101 -23.39 14.32 -13.51
CA PRO A 101 -22.78 14.42 -14.83
C PRO A 101 -22.19 15.80 -15.18
N ILE A 102 -22.64 16.88 -14.54
CA ILE A 102 -22.08 18.24 -14.70
C ILE A 102 -20.65 18.34 -14.12
N TYR A 103 -20.28 17.49 -13.16
CA TYR A 103 -18.97 17.50 -12.48
C TYR A 103 -18.06 16.33 -12.86
N ARG A 104 -18.30 15.69 -14.01
CA ARG A 104 -17.47 14.57 -14.49
C ARG A 104 -16.07 14.99 -14.94
N ASP A 105 -15.89 16.25 -15.30
CA ASP A 105 -14.59 16.78 -15.69
C ASP A 105 -13.74 17.07 -14.44
N ILE A 106 -12.69 16.27 -14.25
CA ILE A 106 -11.77 16.39 -13.12
C ILE A 106 -10.58 17.24 -13.53
N ASP A 107 -10.51 18.46 -13.00
CA ASP A 107 -9.41 19.40 -13.26
C ASP A 107 -8.06 18.94 -12.69
N GLN A 108 -8.09 18.28 -11.54
CA GLN A 108 -6.89 17.85 -10.82
C GLN A 108 -7.18 16.67 -9.88
N ALA A 109 -6.32 15.65 -9.93
CA ALA A 109 -6.31 14.55 -8.98
C ALA A 109 -5.27 14.80 -7.89
N ILE A 110 -5.70 14.79 -6.62
CA ILE A 110 -4.82 14.91 -5.46
C ILE A 110 -4.58 13.51 -4.90
N LEU A 111 -3.32 13.09 -4.87
CA LEU A 111 -2.92 11.78 -4.36
C LEU A 111 -2.35 11.95 -2.95
N THR A 112 -2.94 11.29 -1.97
CA THR A 112 -2.55 11.42 -0.56
C THR A 112 -2.33 10.05 0.09
N GLY A 113 -1.27 9.95 0.89
CA GLY A 113 -0.87 8.73 1.62
C GLY A 113 0.44 8.15 1.10
N GLY A 114 1.22 7.49 1.97
CA GLY A 114 2.55 6.98 1.59
C GLY A 114 2.52 5.96 0.44
N ALA A 115 1.45 5.17 0.35
CA ALA A 115 1.26 4.18 -0.71
C ALA A 115 1.05 4.81 -2.10
N THR A 116 0.64 6.09 -2.18
CA THR A 116 0.42 6.75 -3.48
C THR A 116 1.69 7.15 -4.20
N ARG A 117 2.85 6.92 -3.58
CA ARG A 117 4.18 7.10 -4.18
C ARG A 117 4.57 5.95 -5.11
N MET A 118 3.78 4.88 -5.15
CA MET A 118 3.98 3.76 -6.06
C MET A 118 3.74 4.20 -7.52
N PRO A 119 4.72 4.03 -8.43
CA PRO A 119 4.61 4.50 -9.81
C PRO A 119 3.41 3.96 -10.59
N ALA A 120 2.99 2.71 -10.34
CA ALA A 120 1.83 2.12 -10.99
C ALA A 120 0.47 2.74 -10.61
N LEU A 121 0.41 3.56 -9.55
CA LEU A 121 -0.86 4.17 -9.12
C LEU A 121 -1.31 5.29 -10.07
N GLU A 122 -0.40 6.13 -10.54
CA GLU A 122 -0.77 7.26 -11.42
C GLU A 122 -1.39 6.79 -12.75
N PRO A 123 -0.82 5.80 -13.48
CA PRO A 123 -1.45 5.25 -14.68
C PRO A 123 -2.84 4.67 -14.42
N MET A 124 -3.02 3.95 -13.30
CA MET A 124 -4.31 3.39 -12.92
C MET A 124 -5.35 4.49 -12.68
N VAL A 125 -5.01 5.52 -11.90
CA VAL A 125 -5.94 6.63 -11.62
C VAL A 125 -6.22 7.44 -12.89
N ARG A 126 -5.22 7.66 -13.75
CA ARG A 126 -5.40 8.33 -15.04
C ARG A 126 -6.37 7.56 -15.93
N LEU A 127 -6.26 6.23 -15.98
CA LEU A 127 -7.17 5.37 -16.73
C LEU A 127 -8.60 5.40 -16.15
N ALA A 128 -8.72 5.39 -14.82
CA ALA A 128 -10.01 5.37 -14.14
C ALA A 128 -10.76 6.71 -14.21
N THR A 129 -10.04 7.83 -14.17
CA THR A 129 -10.61 9.18 -14.01
C THR A 129 -10.52 10.05 -15.26
N GLY A 130 -9.64 9.72 -16.21
CA GLY A 130 -9.32 10.60 -17.34
C GLY A 130 -8.55 11.87 -16.96
N CYS A 131 -8.28 12.12 -15.67
CA CYS A 131 -7.61 13.33 -15.22
C CYS A 131 -6.15 13.35 -15.67
N ALA A 132 -5.72 14.48 -16.26
CA ALA A 132 -4.36 14.63 -16.76
C ALA A 132 -3.38 15.22 -15.73
N ARG A 133 -3.89 15.94 -14.73
CA ARG A 133 -3.09 16.72 -13.77
C ARG A 133 -3.08 16.05 -12.40
N PHE A 134 -1.91 15.58 -11.98
CA PHE A 134 -1.71 14.94 -10.68
C PHE A 134 -0.96 15.86 -9.73
N ASN A 135 -1.40 15.92 -8.48
CA ASN A 135 -0.69 16.57 -7.41
C ASN A 135 -0.32 15.55 -6.33
N GLN A 136 0.98 15.26 -6.26
CA GLN A 136 1.61 14.47 -5.20
C GLN A 136 2.40 15.36 -4.22
N GLY A 137 2.39 16.68 -4.43
CA GLY A 137 3.17 17.67 -3.69
C GLY A 137 2.51 18.16 -2.40
N LEU A 138 1.27 17.74 -2.12
CA LEU A 138 0.74 17.83 -0.77
C LEU A 138 1.51 16.82 0.10
N ILE A 139 2.46 17.36 0.85
CA ILE A 139 3.11 16.74 1.98
C ILE A 139 2.07 15.93 2.81
N PRO A 140 2.36 14.71 3.31
CA PRO A 140 1.44 13.91 4.14
C PRO A 140 0.72 14.69 5.24
N GLU A 141 1.35 15.77 5.71
CA GLU A 141 0.88 16.81 6.61
C GLU A 141 -0.43 17.47 6.16
N GLY A 142 -0.80 17.44 4.88
CA GLY A 142 -2.01 18.06 4.35
C GLY A 142 -3.30 17.58 5.04
N ILE A 143 -3.35 16.32 5.49
CA ILE A 143 -4.47 15.81 6.30
C ILE A 143 -4.49 16.48 7.68
N ALA A 144 -3.34 16.54 8.35
CA ALA A 144 -3.23 17.14 9.69
C ALA A 144 -3.49 18.65 9.64
N THR A 145 -2.96 19.34 8.63
CA THR A 145 -3.23 20.76 8.38
C THR A 145 -4.71 20.99 8.06
N GLY A 146 -5.33 20.13 7.24
CA GLY A 146 -6.77 20.18 6.96
C GLY A 146 -7.62 20.00 8.21
N ALA A 147 -7.26 19.07 9.09
CA ALA A 147 -7.93 18.86 10.37
C ALA A 147 -7.77 20.08 11.31
N ALA A 148 -6.58 20.67 11.39
CA ALA A 148 -6.34 21.88 12.16
C ALA A 148 -7.13 23.09 11.62
N LEU A 149 -7.23 23.20 10.28
CA LEU A 149 -8.05 24.23 9.63
C LEU A 149 -9.53 24.04 9.97
N ALA A 150 -10.04 22.81 9.89
CA ALA A 150 -11.42 22.50 10.27
C ALA A 150 -11.70 22.84 11.74
N ALA A 151 -10.76 22.53 12.65
CA ALA A 151 -10.86 22.95 14.05
C ALA A 151 -10.89 24.48 14.20
N GLY A 152 -10.06 25.21 13.43
CA GLY A 152 -10.04 26.67 13.40
C GLY A 152 -11.35 27.31 12.89
N VAL A 153 -12.05 26.64 11.97
CA VAL A 153 -13.40 27.06 11.52
C VAL A 153 -14.42 26.84 12.65
N LEU A 154 -14.35 25.71 13.35
CA LEU A 154 -15.24 25.42 14.50
C LEU A 154 -15.04 26.39 15.67
N THR A 155 -13.81 26.86 15.91
CA THR A 155 -13.52 27.86 16.96
C THR A 155 -13.75 29.30 16.50
N GLY A 156 -14.10 29.53 15.23
CA GLY A 156 -14.31 30.86 14.66
C GLY A 156 -13.02 31.66 14.45
N THR A 157 -11.85 31.02 14.56
CA THR A 157 -10.54 31.62 14.29
C THR A 157 -10.31 31.81 12.79
N VAL A 158 -10.85 30.90 11.97
CA VAL A 158 -10.87 30.99 10.51
C VAL A 158 -12.27 31.39 10.08
N LYS A 159 -12.37 32.47 9.32
CA LYS A 159 -13.64 33.04 8.81
C LYS A 159 -13.74 32.84 7.29
N ASP A 160 -14.95 32.97 6.77
CA ASP A 160 -15.26 32.93 5.34
C ASP A 160 -14.97 31.58 4.64
N THR A 161 -15.11 30.46 5.38
CA THR A 161 -15.03 29.10 4.81
C THR A 161 -16.30 28.32 5.17
N LEU A 162 -16.93 27.72 4.17
CA LEU A 162 -18.07 26.80 4.34
C LEU A 162 -17.64 25.41 3.86
N LEU A 163 -17.76 24.42 4.74
CA LEU A 163 -17.54 23.01 4.43
C LEU A 163 -18.88 22.27 4.55
N LEU A 164 -19.32 21.65 3.46
CA LEU A 164 -20.51 20.80 3.43
C LEU A 164 -20.05 19.37 3.15
N ASP A 165 -20.22 18.49 4.15
CA ASP A 165 -19.86 17.07 4.05
C ASP A 165 -21.12 16.21 3.96
N VAL A 166 -20.98 15.02 3.39
CA VAL A 166 -22.07 14.05 3.18
C VAL A 166 -21.85 12.80 4.03
N GLY A 167 -22.91 12.28 4.64
CA GLY A 167 -22.83 11.04 5.41
C GLY A 167 -22.63 9.83 4.49
N SER A 168 -21.64 9.00 4.76
CA SER A 168 -21.37 7.76 4.03
C SER A 168 -22.33 6.65 4.46
N ALA A 169 -23.61 6.75 4.06
CA ALA A 169 -24.56 5.65 4.20
C ALA A 169 -24.34 4.63 3.07
N GLN A 170 -23.48 3.63 3.31
CA GLN A 170 -23.44 2.43 2.48
C GLN A 170 -24.83 1.81 2.43
N LYS A 171 -25.50 1.86 1.27
CA LYS A 171 -26.55 0.88 0.95
C LYS A 171 -25.88 -0.48 0.85
N ILE A 172 -25.77 -1.19 1.97
CA ILE A 172 -25.50 -2.62 1.99
C ILE A 172 -26.72 -3.28 1.34
N ARG A 173 -26.58 -3.71 0.10
CA ARG A 173 -27.46 -4.66 -0.58
C ARG A 173 -26.64 -5.87 -0.99
#